data_AF-A0A833RH94-F1
#
_entry.id   AF-A0A833RH94-F1
#
_cell.length_a   1.000
_cell.length_b   1.000
_cell.length_c   1.000
_cell.angle_alpha   90.00
_cell.angle_beta   90.00
_cell.angle_gamma   90.00
#
_symmetry.space_group_name_H-M   'P 1'
#
loop_
_entity.id
_entity.type
_entity.pdbx_description
1 polymer ?
#
loop_
_entity_poly.entity_id
_entity_poly.type
_entity_poly.pdbx_seq_one_letter_code
_entity_poly.pdbx_strand_id
1 'polypeptide(L)' 'MQIAFSEGDSVPEQCDTVIKNKALCLAVFDSIIGKHSVSPAAKCSLAVRLAQLLNQSLS' A
#
# COMPACT_ATOMS: atom_id res chain seq x y z
N MET A 1 7.85 -0.79 9.61
CA MET A 1 6.61 -0.10 9.25
C MET A 1 6.50 1.13 10.12
N GLN A 2 6.32 2.30 9.51
CA GLN A 2 5.97 3.54 10.22
C GLN A 2 4.45 3.65 10.26
N ILE A 3 3.91 4.12 11.38
CA ILE A 3 2.49 4.42 11.55
C ILE A 3 2.37 5.91 11.82
N ALA A 4 1.48 6.56 11.09
CA ALA A 4 1.16 7.97 11.24
C ALA A 4 -0.37 8.14 11.21
N PHE A 5 -0.90 9.03 12.03
CA PHE A 5 -2.33 9.37 12.06
C PHE A 5 -2.55 10.80 11.56
N SER A 6 -3.65 11.03 10.85
CA SER A 6 -4.09 12.34 10.36
C SER A 6 -5.59 12.50 10.60
N GLU A 7 -6.01 13.69 10.99
CA GLU A 7 -7.43 14.05 11.17
C GLU A 7 -8.13 14.32 9.81
N GLY A 8 -7.38 14.35 8.71
CA GLY A 8 -7.90 14.54 7.35
C GLY A 8 -7.06 13.81 6.31
N ASP A 9 -7.07 14.32 5.07
CA ASP A 9 -6.42 13.64 3.94
C ASP A 9 -4.93 14.00 3.75
N SER A 10 -4.38 14.87 4.60
CA SER A 10 -2.97 15.24 4.56
C SER A 10 -2.08 14.13 5.12
N VAL A 11 -0.89 13.97 4.55
CA VAL A 11 0.13 13.07 5.08
C VAL A 11 0.95 13.83 6.14
N PRO A 12 1.04 13.35 7.38
CA PRO A 12 1.83 13.99 8.43
C PRO A 12 3.32 14.01 8.10
N GLU A 13 4.03 15.06 8.52
CA GLU A 13 5.49 15.19 8.32
C GLU A 13 6.29 14.18 9.16
N GLN A 14 5.74 13.75 10.29
CA GLN A 14 6.38 12.84 11.23
C GLN A 14 5.48 11.65 11.52
N CYS A 15 6.09 10.47 11.71
CA CYS A 15 5.38 9.28 12.13
C CYS A 15 5.23 9.22 13.66
N ASP A 16 4.12 8.68 14.15
CA ASP A 16 3.86 8.47 15.58
C ASP A 16 4.66 7.31 16.15
N THR A 17 4.85 6.24 15.38
CA THR A 17 5.59 5.06 15.85
C THR A 17 6.20 4.22 14.73
N VAL A 18 7.18 3.42 15.10
CA VAL A 18 7.87 2.47 14.21
C VAL A 18 7.74 1.06 14.76
N ILE A 19 7.07 0.18 14.02
CA ILE A 19 7.03 -1.25 14.30
C ILE A 19 8.07 -1.96 13.43
N LYS A 20 9.08 -2.55 14.09
CA LYS A 20 10.15 -3.33 13.45
C LYS A 20 9.77 -4.81 13.36
N ASN A 21 8.75 -5.12 12.56
CA ASN A 21 8.35 -6.50 12.26
C ASN A 21 7.99 -6.63 10.77
N LYS A 22 8.77 -7.42 10.02
CA LYS A 22 8.57 -7.62 8.58
C LYS A 22 7.28 -8.40 8.29
N ALA A 23 6.99 -9.44 9.06
CA ALA A 23 5.80 -10.27 8.85
C ALA A 23 4.51 -9.46 9.02
N LEU A 24 4.45 -8.65 10.09
CA LEU A 24 3.32 -7.75 10.32
C LEU A 24 3.19 -6.70 9.21
N CYS A 25 4.30 -6.11 8.77
CA CYS A 25 4.29 -5.15 7.66
C CYS A 25 3.69 -5.76 6.38
N LEU A 26 4.09 -6.98 6.04
CA LEU A 26 3.57 -7.68 4.86
C LEU A 26 2.10 -8.08 5.05
N ALA A 27 1.70 -8.50 6.25
CA ALA A 27 0.31 -8.87 6.55
C ALA A 27 -0.66 -7.69 6.36
N VAL A 28 -0.25 -6.46 6.72
CA VAL A 28 -1.07 -5.25 6.48
C VAL A 28 -1.30 -5.05 4.98
N PHE A 29 -0.25 -5.11 4.14
CA PHE A 29 -0.42 -4.98 2.69
C PHE A 29 -1.22 -6.15 2.07
N ASP A 30 -0.94 -7.38 2.51
CA ASP A 30 -1.65 -8.58 2.02
C ASP A 30 -3.15 -8.53 2.37
N SER A 31 -3.52 -7.97 3.53
CA SER A 31 -4.93 -7.78 3.87
C SER A 31 -5.67 -6.86 2.89
N ILE A 32 -4.99 -5.86 2.31
CA ILE A 32 -5.60 -4.88 1.40
C ILE A 32 -5.65 -5.40 -0.03
N ILE A 33 -4.53 -5.93 -0.55
CA ILE A 33 -4.37 -6.26 -1.97
C ILE A 33 -3.96 -7.72 -2.26
N GLY A 34 -3.82 -8.53 -1.22
CA GLY A 34 -3.41 -9.92 -1.30
C GLY A 34 -4.46 -10.86 -1.89
N LYS A 35 -4.29 -12.16 -1.65
CA LYS A 35 -5.23 -13.18 -2.15
C LYS A 35 -6.62 -13.03 -1.52
N HIS A 36 -6.65 -12.73 -0.23
CA HIS A 36 -7.87 -12.54 0.57
C HIS A 36 -8.11 -11.05 0.84
N SER A 37 -8.02 -10.22 -0.22
CA SER A 37 -8.08 -8.76 -0.14
C SER A 37 -9.42 -8.24 0.35
N VAL A 38 -9.40 -7.25 1.23
CA VAL A 38 -10.60 -6.50 1.63
C VAL A 38 -10.98 -5.39 0.63
N SER A 39 -10.08 -5.01 -0.29
CA SER A 39 -10.36 -4.02 -1.35
C SER A 39 -10.04 -4.56 -2.74
N PRO A 40 -10.97 -5.29 -3.38
CA PRO A 40 -10.81 -5.77 -4.76
C PRO A 40 -10.57 -4.63 -5.76
N ALA A 41 -11.18 -3.46 -5.55
CA ALA A 41 -11.02 -2.29 -6.40
C ALA A 41 -9.58 -1.74 -6.38
N ALA A 42 -8.95 -1.65 -5.20
CA ALA A 42 -7.56 -1.22 -5.08
C ALA A 42 -6.61 -2.19 -5.79
N LYS A 43 -6.82 -3.50 -5.62
CA LYS A 43 -6.04 -4.55 -6.30
C LYS A 43 -6.12 -4.44 -7.82
N CYS A 44 -7.32 -4.23 -8.36
CA CYS A 44 -7.53 -4.05 -9.80
C CYS A 44 -6.85 -2.76 -10.32
N SER A 45 -7.04 -1.64 -9.60
CA SER A 45 -6.42 -0.35 -9.94
C SER A 45 -4.89 -0.44 -10.02
N LEU A 46 -4.27 -1.10 -9.05
CA LEU A 46 -2.82 -1.35 -9.06
C LEU A 46 -2.40 -2.21 -10.25
N ALA A 47 -3.10 -3.31 -10.53
CA ALA A 47 -2.76 -4.21 -11.62
C ALA A 47 -2.75 -3.49 -12.99
N VAL A 48 -3.79 -2.71 -13.27
CA VAL A 48 -3.92 -1.96 -14.54
C VAL A 48 -2.83 -0.89 -14.66
N ARG A 49 -2.67 -0.05 -13.63
CA ARG A 49 -1.73 1.08 -13.68
C ARG A 49 -0.28 0.60 -13.73
N LEU A 50 0.06 -0.46 -13.00
CA LEU A 50 1.41 -1.03 -13.06
C LEU A 50 1.71 -1.66 -14.42
N ALA A 51 0.77 -2.40 -15.01
CA ALA A 51 0.95 -2.96 -16.35
C ALA A 51 1.20 -1.85 -17.40
N GLN A 52 0.44 -0.76 -17.34
CA GLN A 52 0.64 0.40 -18.20
C GLN A 52 2.03 1.03 -18.01
N LEU A 53 2.44 1.28 -16.77
CA LEU A 53 3.75 1.87 -16.45
C LEU A 53 4.90 0.98 -16.93
N LEU A 54 4.80 -0.33 -16.70
CA LEU A 54 5.83 -1.28 -17.13
C LEU A 54 5.94 -1.31 -18.66
N ASN A 55 4.81 -1.31 -19.37
CA ASN A 55 4.80 -1.27 -20.83
C ASN A 55 5.34 0.06 -21.40
N GLN A 56 5.10 1.19 -20.73
CA GLN A 56 5.69 2.49 -21.09
C GLN A 56 7.20 2.53 -20.83
N SER A 57 7.69 1.81 -19.81
CA SER A 57 9.13 1.76 -19.50
C SER A 57 9.94 0.83 -20.41
N LEU A 58 9.25 -0.01 -21.20
CA LEU A 58 9.83 -0.97 -22.13
C LEU A 58 9.79 -0.49 -23.60
N SER A 59 9.24 0.70 -23.86
CA SER A 59 9.14 1.35 -25.17
C SER A 59 10.12 2.51 -25.29
#